data_AF-A0A537JK45-F1
#
_entry.id   AF-A0A537JK45-F1
#
_cell.length_a   1.000
_cell.length_b   1.000
_cell.length_c   1.000
_cell.angle_alpha   90.00
_cell.angle_beta   90.00
_cell.angle_gamma   90.00
#
_symmetry.space_group_name_H-M   'P 1'
#
loop_
_entity.id
_entity.type
_entity.pdbx_description
1 polymer ?
#
loop_
_entity_poly.entity_id
_entity_poly.type
_entity_poly.pdbx_seq_one_letter_code
_entity_poly.pdbx_strand_id
1 'polypeptide(L)'
;MDIARAERISSYLGHEKTSLIGSANLDRSYLNYDFAKYHVDPTIDKGKRKKAGSEAIVDSGDNTKYDDPDKDEHIRERKDIFEKSLKEDLDVGKYEDFELLKDGRYGDTAMLQFKEKFTLKKLLSKAGRNYIFEVGKLIGDQIKLEPSELAGRQVDIWIPHARTIENNISISIPAGYSVEGLQDLDMTIDNESGSFISTAKLENDRLLISSKKIYKRNFDKKEAWPNYVAFLESAYKFSQSKIVFKKK
;
A
#
# COMPACT_ATOMS: atom_id res chain seq x y z
N MET A 1 9.96 -21.20 -14.74
CA MET A 1 8.88 -20.77 -13.83
C MET A 1 8.62 -19.31 -14.13
N ASP A 2 7.38 -18.97 -14.47
CA ASP A 2 6.96 -17.62 -14.83
C ASP A 2 6.81 -16.77 -13.57
N ILE A 3 7.96 -16.41 -12.98
CA ILE A 3 8.05 -15.61 -11.76
C ILE A 3 8.26 -14.16 -12.16
N ALA A 4 7.40 -13.27 -11.68
CA ALA A 4 7.60 -11.83 -11.78
C ALA A 4 8.29 -11.33 -10.51
N ARG A 5 9.32 -10.50 -10.65
CA ARG A 5 9.91 -9.76 -9.53
C ARG A 5 9.17 -8.44 -9.38
N ALA A 6 8.81 -8.10 -8.15
CA ALA A 6 8.08 -6.89 -7.83
C ALA A 6 8.82 -6.09 -6.75
N GLU A 7 8.81 -4.78 -6.93
CA GLU A 7 9.19 -3.81 -5.93
C GLU A 7 7.98 -2.87 -5.75
N ARG A 8 7.48 -2.77 -4.52
CA ARG A 8 6.28 -1.99 -4.19
C ARG A 8 6.62 -0.95 -3.14
N ILE A 9 6.19 0.29 -3.36
CA ILE A 9 6.17 1.33 -2.33
C ILE A 9 4.72 1.58 -1.96
N SER A 10 4.37 1.31 -0.71
CA SER A 10 3.03 1.53 -0.18
C SER A 10 3.02 2.79 0.68
N SER A 11 2.04 3.65 0.49
CA SER A 11 1.92 4.93 1.21
C SER A 11 0.52 5.09 1.78
N TYR A 12 0.42 5.33 3.08
CA TYR A 12 -0.85 5.40 3.80
C TYR A 12 -0.97 6.68 4.62
N LEU A 13 -2.17 7.25 4.63
CA LEU A 13 -2.57 8.42 5.39
C LEU A 13 -3.90 8.18 6.09
N GLY A 14 -4.23 9.01 7.08
CA GLY A 14 -5.54 8.97 7.75
C GLY A 14 -5.84 7.63 8.41
N HIS A 15 -7.05 7.12 8.21
CA HIS A 15 -7.49 5.84 8.80
C HIS A 15 -6.80 4.62 8.19
N GLU A 16 -6.34 4.70 6.93
CA GLU A 16 -5.77 3.54 6.21
C GLU A 16 -4.42 3.09 6.79
N LYS A 17 -3.71 3.94 7.54
CA LYS A 17 -2.44 3.56 8.20
C LYS A 17 -2.64 2.92 9.58
N THR A 18 -3.81 3.05 10.21
CA THR A 18 -3.99 2.76 11.65
C THR A 18 -3.69 1.31 12.01
N SER A 19 -4.10 0.36 11.17
CA SER A 19 -3.82 -1.07 11.37
C SER A 19 -2.38 -1.47 11.02
N LEU A 20 -1.64 -0.63 10.29
CA LEU A 20 -0.32 -0.95 9.76
C LEU A 20 0.81 -0.30 10.54
N ILE A 21 0.57 0.87 11.14
CA ILE A 21 1.62 1.68 11.76
C ILE A 21 2.37 0.95 12.87
N GLY A 22 1.66 0.17 13.69
CA GLY A 22 2.28 -0.64 14.76
C GLY A 22 3.22 -1.70 14.19
N SER A 23 2.72 -2.52 13.27
CA SER A 23 3.49 -3.59 12.62
C SER A 23 4.67 -3.04 11.81
N ALA A 24 4.52 -1.90 11.15
CA ALA A 24 5.58 -1.26 10.39
C ALA A 24 6.74 -0.79 11.29
N ASN A 25 6.41 -0.29 12.49
CA ASN A 25 7.34 0.24 13.48
C ASN A 25 7.71 -0.78 14.58
N LEU A 26 7.57 -2.08 14.30
CA LEU A 26 7.72 -3.12 15.31
C LEU A 26 9.13 -3.15 15.95
N ASP A 27 10.16 -2.76 15.19
CA ASP A 27 11.55 -2.64 15.65
C ASP A 27 11.83 -1.44 16.56
N ARG A 28 10.81 -0.62 16.84
CA ARG A 28 10.83 0.54 17.75
C ARG A 28 11.95 1.53 17.49
N SER A 29 12.49 1.54 16.27
CA SER A 29 13.58 2.42 15.86
C SER A 29 13.24 3.90 16.07
N TYR A 30 11.96 4.23 16.04
CA TYR A 30 11.42 5.55 16.33
C TYR A 30 11.72 6.09 17.74
N LEU A 31 12.00 5.23 18.73
CA LEU A 31 12.33 5.67 20.10
C LEU A 31 13.65 6.46 20.14
N ASN A 32 14.60 6.13 19.26
CA ASN A 32 15.83 6.91 19.11
C ASN A 32 15.54 8.36 18.68
N TYR A 33 14.59 8.54 17.75
CA TYR A 33 14.15 9.87 17.34
C TYR A 33 13.43 10.59 18.47
N ASP A 34 12.53 9.90 19.18
CA ASP A 34 11.76 10.51 20.26
C ASP A 34 12.65 10.93 21.43
N PHE A 35 13.61 10.09 21.82
CA PHE A 35 14.58 10.47 22.83
C PHE A 35 15.45 11.62 22.34
N ALA A 36 15.97 11.60 21.11
CA ALA A 36 16.74 12.74 20.62
C ALA A 36 15.94 14.06 20.57
N LYS A 37 14.63 14.00 20.29
CA LYS A 37 13.78 15.19 20.13
C LYS A 37 13.15 15.69 21.43
N TYR A 38 12.72 14.79 22.29
CA TYR A 38 11.90 15.09 23.46
C TYR A 38 12.59 14.78 24.79
N HIS A 39 13.79 14.16 24.78
CA HIS A 39 14.55 13.99 26.01
C HIS A 39 14.92 15.36 26.57
N VAL A 40 14.36 15.65 27.75
CA VAL A 40 14.77 16.79 28.57
C VAL A 40 15.66 16.22 29.65
N ASP A 41 16.95 16.55 29.63
CA ASP A 41 17.87 16.18 30.68
C ASP A 41 17.41 16.85 32.00
N PRO A 42 16.99 16.07 33.02
CA PRO A 42 16.54 16.63 34.29
C PRO A 42 17.64 17.39 35.04
N THR A 43 18.91 17.15 34.72
CA THR A 43 20.05 17.87 35.31
C THR A 43 20.22 19.27 34.72
N ILE A 44 19.86 19.46 33.45
CA ILE A 44 19.81 20.77 32.78
C ILE A 44 18.62 21.58 33.32
N ASP A 45 17.46 20.95 33.56
CA ASP A 45 16.27 21.61 34.10
C ASP A 45 16.41 21.96 35.61
N LYS A 46 17.24 21.22 36.35
CA LYS A 46 17.65 21.54 37.73
C LYS A 46 18.61 22.73 37.84
N GLY A 47 18.98 23.36 36.72
CA GLY A 47 19.75 24.62 36.67
C GLY A 47 19.11 25.81 37.41
N LYS A 48 17.91 25.68 37.99
CA LYS A 48 17.33 26.67 38.91
C LYS A 48 17.26 26.28 40.39
N ARG A 49 17.66 25.07 40.81
CA ARG A 49 17.73 24.72 42.25
C ARG A 49 18.90 23.77 42.54
N LYS A 50 20.08 24.35 42.77
CA LYS A 50 21.18 23.67 43.48
C LYS A 50 20.74 23.37 44.92
N LYS A 51 20.72 22.09 45.30
CA LYS A 51 20.97 21.66 46.68
C LYS A 51 22.15 20.69 46.64
N ALA A 52 23.22 21.06 47.35
CA ALA A 52 24.46 20.31 47.44
C ALA A 52 24.24 18.99 48.20
N GLY A 53 24.81 17.88 47.69
CA GLY A 53 25.05 16.70 48.51
C GLY A 53 24.80 15.31 47.90
N SER A 54 24.41 15.15 46.63
CA SER A 54 24.27 13.80 46.04
C SER A 54 25.37 13.55 45.00
N GLU A 55 26.19 12.53 45.24
CA GLU A 55 27.14 11.99 44.26
C GLU A 55 26.41 11.68 42.96
N ALA A 56 26.78 12.39 41.89
CA ALA A 56 26.28 12.12 40.57
C ALA A 56 26.92 10.82 40.07
N ILE A 57 26.13 9.75 39.99
CA ILE A 57 26.48 8.61 39.16
C ILE A 57 26.48 9.14 37.72
N VAL A 58 27.68 9.34 37.16
CA VAL A 58 27.86 9.71 35.76
C VAL A 58 27.60 8.45 34.94
N ASP A 59 26.35 8.26 34.52
CA ASP A 59 26.06 7.36 33.42
C ASP A 59 26.52 8.06 32.13
N SER A 60 27.67 7.63 31.61
CA SER A 60 28.30 8.17 30.40
C SER A 60 27.75 7.53 29.13
N GLY A 61 26.52 7.00 29.17
CA GLY A 61 25.78 6.55 28.00
C GLY A 61 25.12 7.73 27.26
N ASP A 62 25.06 7.64 25.94
CA ASP A 62 24.20 8.50 25.15
C ASP A 62 22.73 8.14 25.47
N ASN A 63 22.14 8.82 26.46
CA ASN A 63 20.77 8.60 26.95
C ASN A 63 19.67 8.81 25.88
N THR A 64 20.05 9.18 24.66
CA THR A 64 19.15 9.31 23.51
C THR A 64 19.07 8.05 22.64
N LYS A 65 19.90 7.03 22.92
CA LYS A 65 19.90 5.77 22.18
C LYS A 65 19.06 4.70 22.87
N TYR A 66 18.08 4.19 22.15
CA TYR A 66 17.33 2.98 22.45
C TYR A 66 17.89 1.81 21.65
N ASP A 67 18.45 0.83 22.36
CA ASP A 67 18.79 -0.47 21.81
C ASP A 67 17.68 -1.46 22.16
N ASP A 68 16.94 -1.93 21.15
CA ASP A 68 15.85 -2.87 21.33
C ASP A 68 16.45 -4.28 21.54
N PRO A 69 16.31 -4.90 22.73
CA PRO A 69 16.91 -6.20 23.01
C PRO A 69 16.38 -7.30 22.06
N ASP A 70 15.17 -7.13 21.53
CA ASP A 70 14.48 -8.10 20.67
C ASP A 70 14.40 -7.61 19.22
N LYS A 71 15.25 -6.65 18.82
CA LYS A 71 15.21 -5.99 17.50
C LYS A 71 15.15 -6.98 16.34
N ASP A 72 16.03 -7.98 16.35
CA ASP A 72 16.12 -8.96 15.28
C ASP A 72 14.87 -9.85 15.22
N GLU A 73 14.24 -10.12 16.36
CA GLU A 73 12.96 -10.83 16.42
C GLU A 73 11.83 -9.98 15.86
N HIS A 74 11.72 -8.71 16.28
CA HIS A 74 10.73 -7.78 15.73
C HIS A 74 10.91 -7.55 14.22
N ILE A 75 12.15 -7.52 13.71
CA ILE A 75 12.40 -7.42 12.26
C ILE A 75 11.88 -8.66 11.53
N ARG A 76 12.09 -9.86 12.09
CA ARG A 76 11.55 -11.11 11.52
C ARG A 76 10.03 -11.16 11.58
N GLU A 77 9.45 -10.86 12.74
CA GLU A 77 7.99 -10.85 12.92
C GLU A 77 7.31 -9.83 12.00
N ARG A 78 7.90 -8.65 11.82
CA ARG A 78 7.43 -7.65 10.85
C ARG A 78 7.38 -8.24 9.44
N LYS A 79 8.46 -8.89 8.99
CA LYS A 79 8.50 -9.54 7.68
C LYS A 79 7.40 -10.60 7.54
N ASP A 80 7.17 -11.41 8.58
CA ASP A 80 6.13 -12.44 8.57
C ASP A 80 4.71 -11.85 8.52
N ILE A 81 4.44 -10.75 9.24
CA ILE A 81 3.15 -10.05 9.23
C ILE A 81 2.85 -9.51 7.83
N PHE A 82 3.80 -8.79 7.23
CA PHE A 82 3.61 -8.20 5.90
C PHE A 82 3.59 -9.26 4.80
N GLU A 83 4.37 -10.35 4.91
CA GLU A 83 4.27 -11.47 3.98
C GLU A 83 2.89 -12.13 4.03
N LYS A 84 2.33 -12.35 5.24
CA LYS A 84 0.98 -12.92 5.39
C LYS A 84 -0.07 -12.02 4.76
N SER A 85 -0.06 -10.73 5.08
CA SER A 85 -0.99 -9.76 4.50
C SER A 85 -0.87 -9.72 2.97
N LEU A 86 0.34 -9.73 2.42
CA LEU A 86 0.53 -9.72 0.98
C LEU A 86 0.01 -10.99 0.28
N LYS A 87 0.06 -12.14 0.97
CA LYS A 87 -0.44 -13.43 0.47
C LYS A 87 -1.97 -13.52 0.46
N GLU A 88 -2.67 -12.64 1.18
CA GLU A 88 -4.14 -12.56 1.11
C GLU A 88 -4.60 -12.03 -0.25
N ASP A 89 -3.86 -11.07 -0.82
CA ASP A 89 -4.23 -10.41 -2.07
C ASP A 89 -3.52 -11.00 -3.31
N LEU A 90 -2.30 -11.52 -3.15
CA LEU A 90 -1.44 -11.90 -4.27
C LEU A 90 -0.84 -13.30 -4.09
N ASP A 91 -0.63 -13.98 -5.22
CA ASP A 91 0.10 -15.26 -5.27
C ASP A 91 1.62 -15.04 -5.05
N VAL A 92 2.02 -14.73 -3.81
CA VAL A 92 3.43 -14.47 -3.46
C VAL A 92 4.26 -15.75 -3.55
N GLY A 93 5.32 -15.69 -4.35
CA GLY A 93 6.31 -16.75 -4.46
C GLY A 93 7.30 -16.77 -3.30
N LYS A 94 7.86 -15.61 -3.00
CA LYS A 94 8.84 -15.37 -1.93
C LYS A 94 8.78 -13.89 -1.54
N TYR A 95 8.69 -13.60 -0.25
CA TYR A 95 8.91 -12.28 0.30
C TYR A 95 10.41 -12.08 0.58
N GLU A 96 11.01 -11.04 0.02
CA GLU A 96 12.47 -10.86 0.04
C GLU A 96 12.88 -9.79 1.05
N ASP A 97 12.20 -8.64 1.03
CA ASP A 97 12.65 -7.49 1.79
C ASP A 97 11.52 -6.56 2.21
N PHE A 98 11.75 -5.87 3.33
CA PHE A 98 10.91 -4.80 3.86
C PHE A 98 11.81 -3.67 4.36
N GLU A 99 11.53 -2.45 3.93
CA GLU A 99 12.23 -1.23 4.34
C GLU A 99 11.20 -0.17 4.75
N LEU A 100 11.26 0.27 6.02
CA LEU A 100 10.45 1.40 6.49
C LEU A 100 11.06 2.70 5.96
N LEU A 101 10.30 3.48 5.19
CA LEU A 101 10.75 4.75 4.62
C LEU A 101 10.27 5.95 5.45
N LYS A 102 9.02 5.88 5.94
CA LYS A 102 8.42 6.89 6.83
C LYS A 102 7.57 6.20 7.87
N ASP A 103 7.76 6.57 9.14
CA ASP A 103 7.13 5.91 10.28
C ASP A 103 5.62 6.18 10.43
N GLY A 104 5.08 7.18 9.75
CA GLY A 104 3.65 7.51 9.80
C GLY A 104 3.17 8.11 11.11
N ARG A 105 4.06 8.57 12.00
CA ARG A 105 3.70 9.15 13.32
C ARG A 105 3.22 10.61 13.18
N TYR A 106 3.23 11.41 14.24
CA TYR A 106 2.46 12.67 14.28
C TYR A 106 3.11 13.84 13.52
N GLY A 107 2.29 14.84 13.18
CA GLY A 107 2.74 16.09 12.54
C GLY A 107 3.19 15.88 11.09
N ASP A 108 4.35 16.41 10.75
CA ASP A 108 4.91 16.39 9.38
C ASP A 108 5.28 14.98 8.90
N THR A 109 5.30 13.97 9.78
CA THR A 109 5.60 12.56 9.45
C THR A 109 4.37 11.67 9.34
N ALA A 110 3.17 12.26 9.19
CA ALA A 110 1.90 11.53 9.16
C ALA A 110 1.76 10.45 8.07
N MET A 111 2.56 10.50 7.02
CA MET A 111 2.56 9.48 5.97
C MET A 111 3.34 8.25 6.44
N LEU A 112 2.65 7.12 6.57
CA LEU A 112 3.32 5.82 6.70
C LEU A 112 3.76 5.41 5.30
N GLN A 113 5.04 5.12 5.12
CA GLN A 113 5.56 4.67 3.83
C GLN A 113 6.58 3.56 4.05
N PHE A 114 6.44 2.48 3.31
CA PHE A 114 7.40 1.39 3.32
C PHE A 114 7.54 0.78 1.93
N LYS A 115 8.67 0.13 1.73
CA LYS A 115 9.07 -0.52 0.49
C LYS A 115 9.21 -2.00 0.70
N GLU A 116 8.72 -2.78 -0.24
CA GLU A 116 8.74 -4.24 -0.20
C GLU A 116 9.31 -4.80 -1.50
N LYS A 117 10.05 -5.89 -1.37
CA LYS A 117 10.53 -6.68 -2.51
C LYS A 117 10.04 -8.10 -2.38
N PHE A 118 9.45 -8.62 -3.44
CA PHE A 118 8.91 -9.96 -3.44
C PHE A 118 8.81 -10.50 -4.87
N THR A 119 8.54 -11.79 -4.96
CA THR A 119 8.25 -12.46 -6.23
C THR A 119 6.80 -12.87 -6.29
N LEU A 120 6.21 -12.80 -7.48
CA LEU A 120 4.83 -13.19 -7.76
C LEU A 120 4.80 -14.41 -8.67
N LYS A 121 3.88 -15.32 -8.37
CA LYS A 121 3.52 -16.48 -9.18
C LYS A 121 2.17 -16.22 -9.85
N LYS A 122 1.81 -17.06 -10.83
CA LYS A 122 0.50 -17.08 -11.52
C LYS A 122 0.05 -15.74 -12.14
N LEU A 123 0.95 -14.78 -12.28
CA LEU A 123 0.68 -13.51 -12.97
C LEU A 123 0.87 -13.64 -14.47
N LEU A 124 1.74 -14.56 -14.91
CA LEU A 124 1.97 -14.93 -16.29
C LEU A 124 1.49 -16.36 -16.54
N SER A 125 0.82 -16.56 -17.67
CA SER A 125 0.45 -17.87 -18.20
C SER A 125 0.94 -18.00 -19.64
N LYS A 126 1.58 -19.11 -19.98
CA LYS A 126 2.06 -19.38 -21.34
C LYS A 126 0.89 -19.73 -22.28
N ALA A 127 0.81 -19.04 -23.42
CA ALA A 127 -0.15 -19.28 -24.48
C ALA A 127 0.58 -19.50 -25.81
N GLY A 128 1.01 -20.74 -26.06
CA GLY A 128 1.86 -21.08 -27.21
C GLY A 128 3.21 -20.35 -27.15
N ARG A 129 3.43 -19.42 -28.09
CA ARG A 129 4.64 -18.56 -28.13
C ARG A 129 4.47 -17.24 -27.36
N ASN A 130 3.25 -16.91 -26.96
CA ASN A 130 2.88 -15.68 -26.28
C ASN A 130 2.71 -15.93 -24.78
N TYR A 131 2.57 -14.85 -24.02
CA TYR A 131 2.18 -14.89 -22.61
C TYR A 131 0.92 -14.08 -22.39
N ILE A 132 0.03 -14.60 -21.56
CA ILE A 132 -1.10 -13.86 -20.99
C ILE A 132 -0.64 -13.34 -19.64
N PHE A 133 -0.81 -12.05 -19.41
CA PHE A 133 -0.44 -11.37 -18.18
C PHE A 133 -1.69 -10.82 -17.48
N GLU A 134 -1.93 -11.26 -16.25
CA GLU A 134 -3.12 -10.89 -15.46
C GLU A 134 -2.94 -9.53 -14.78
N VAL A 135 -2.85 -8.49 -15.60
CA VAL A 135 -2.53 -7.12 -15.16
C VAL A 135 -3.52 -6.56 -14.14
N GLY A 136 -4.79 -6.95 -14.23
CA GLY A 136 -5.85 -6.49 -13.33
C GLY A 136 -5.61 -6.85 -11.87
N LYS A 137 -4.88 -7.95 -11.58
CA LYS A 137 -4.53 -8.34 -10.21
C LYS A 137 -3.64 -7.33 -9.48
N LEU A 138 -2.94 -6.46 -10.22
CA LEU A 138 -1.98 -5.51 -9.65
C LEU A 138 -2.64 -4.30 -8.97
N ILE A 139 -3.96 -4.11 -9.13
CA ILE A 139 -4.70 -3.06 -8.43
C ILE A 139 -5.39 -3.54 -7.14
N GLY A 140 -5.11 -4.78 -6.74
CA GLY A 140 -5.75 -5.44 -5.60
C GLY A 140 -7.20 -5.85 -5.89
N ASP A 141 -7.80 -6.54 -4.92
CA ASP A 141 -9.16 -7.04 -5.04
C ASP A 141 -10.19 -5.93 -5.17
N GLN A 142 -11.19 -6.18 -6.02
CA GLN A 142 -12.28 -5.26 -6.28
C GLN A 142 -13.61 -5.94 -5.97
N ILE A 143 -14.54 -5.14 -5.43
CA ILE A 143 -15.87 -5.62 -5.06
C ILE A 143 -16.60 -6.09 -6.32
N LYS A 144 -16.91 -7.38 -6.36
CA LYS A 144 -17.87 -7.95 -7.30
C LYS A 144 -19.27 -7.78 -6.71
N LEU A 145 -20.15 -7.08 -7.41
CA LEU A 145 -21.52 -6.92 -6.97
C LEU A 145 -22.33 -8.19 -7.29
N GLU A 146 -23.13 -8.63 -6.33
CA GLU A 146 -24.07 -9.73 -6.53
C GLU A 146 -25.29 -9.28 -7.35
N PRO A 147 -26.02 -10.19 -8.02
CA PRO A 147 -27.19 -9.83 -8.83
C PRO A 147 -28.26 -9.02 -8.06
N SER A 148 -28.44 -9.31 -6.77
CA SER A 148 -29.35 -8.55 -5.91
C SER A 148 -28.89 -7.10 -5.66
N GLU A 149 -27.58 -6.88 -5.59
CA GLU A 149 -27.02 -5.53 -5.42
C GLU A 149 -27.12 -4.74 -6.72
N LEU A 150 -26.90 -5.38 -7.87
CA LEU A 150 -27.09 -4.76 -9.19
C LEU A 150 -28.54 -4.35 -9.44
N ALA A 151 -29.50 -5.13 -8.91
CA ALA A 151 -30.93 -4.81 -9.01
C ALA A 151 -31.33 -3.55 -8.19
N GLY A 152 -30.55 -3.18 -7.18
CA GLY A 152 -30.76 -1.99 -6.36
C GLY A 152 -30.63 -2.24 -4.87
N ARG A 153 -30.54 -1.15 -4.08
CA ARG A 153 -30.49 -1.21 -2.61
C ARG A 153 -31.81 -0.78 -1.98
N GLN A 154 -32.13 -1.40 -0.84
CA GLN A 154 -33.28 -1.03 -0.01
C GLN A 154 -32.93 -0.05 1.11
N VAL A 155 -31.64 0.08 1.43
CA VAL A 155 -31.12 0.92 2.51
C VAL A 155 -30.12 1.94 1.99
N ASP A 156 -29.98 3.04 2.73
CA ASP A 156 -29.00 4.09 2.44
C ASP A 156 -27.56 3.53 2.52
N ILE A 157 -26.63 4.25 1.88
CA ILE A 157 -25.26 3.84 1.71
C ILE A 157 -24.42 4.52 2.79
N TRP A 158 -23.66 3.71 3.54
CA TRP A 158 -22.71 4.18 4.52
C TRP A 158 -21.35 3.53 4.26
N ILE A 159 -20.30 4.34 4.19
CA ILE A 159 -18.91 3.89 4.19
C ILE A 159 -18.14 4.64 5.28
N PRO A 160 -17.09 4.04 5.87
CA PRO A 160 -16.42 4.61 7.04
C PRO A 160 -15.87 6.03 6.83
N HIS A 161 -15.28 6.28 5.66
CA HIS A 161 -14.71 7.57 5.29
C HIS A 161 -14.58 7.71 3.77
N ALA A 162 -14.50 8.95 3.30
CA ALA A 162 -14.05 9.24 1.94
C ALA A 162 -12.60 8.79 1.80
N ARG A 163 -12.28 8.10 0.70
CA ARG A 163 -10.94 7.53 0.49
C ARG A 163 -10.56 7.53 -0.96
N THR A 164 -9.26 7.60 -1.21
CA THR A 164 -8.64 7.45 -2.52
C THR A 164 -7.69 6.27 -2.48
N ILE A 165 -7.82 5.39 -3.47
CA ILE A 165 -6.91 4.28 -3.70
C ILE A 165 -6.26 4.53 -5.06
N GLU A 166 -4.93 4.63 -5.09
CA GLU A 166 -4.18 4.94 -6.29
C GLU A 166 -3.07 3.90 -6.50
N ASN A 167 -2.99 3.37 -7.71
CA ASN A 167 -1.94 2.45 -8.11
C ASN A 167 -1.22 3.02 -9.33
N ASN A 168 0.10 3.11 -9.26
CA ASN A 168 0.96 3.49 -10.37
C ASN A 168 1.94 2.33 -10.62
N ILE A 169 1.75 1.66 -11.76
CA ILE A 169 2.37 0.36 -12.06
C ILE A 169 3.26 0.52 -13.29
N SER A 170 4.50 0.06 -13.19
CA SER A 170 5.45 0.04 -14.29
C SER A 170 5.91 -1.40 -14.55
N ILE A 171 5.59 -1.93 -15.72
CA ILE A 171 5.92 -3.29 -16.13
C ILE A 171 6.98 -3.24 -17.21
N SER A 172 8.10 -3.93 -16.98
CA SER A 172 9.14 -4.09 -18.02
C SER A 172 8.71 -5.17 -19.01
N ILE A 173 8.70 -4.84 -20.29
CA ILE A 173 8.27 -5.75 -21.35
C ILE A 173 9.46 -6.66 -21.70
N PRO A 174 9.27 -8.00 -21.76
CA PRO A 174 10.36 -8.90 -22.14
C PRO A 174 10.89 -8.60 -23.55
N ALA A 175 12.21 -8.70 -23.73
CA ALA A 175 12.83 -8.49 -25.03
C ALA A 175 12.26 -9.43 -26.10
N GLY A 176 11.97 -8.89 -27.28
CA GLY A 176 11.36 -9.65 -28.39
C GLY A 176 9.84 -9.83 -28.27
N TYR A 177 9.17 -9.14 -27.33
CA TYR A 177 7.72 -9.14 -27.21
C TYR A 177 7.12 -7.75 -27.51
N SER A 178 5.87 -7.73 -27.98
CA SER A 178 4.99 -6.57 -28.05
C SER A 178 3.79 -6.77 -27.11
N VAL A 179 3.07 -5.70 -26.79
CA VAL A 179 1.89 -5.74 -25.92
C VAL A 179 0.62 -5.54 -26.74
N GLU A 180 -0.38 -6.40 -26.53
CA GLU A 180 -1.74 -6.26 -27.08
C GLU A 180 -2.77 -6.25 -25.94
N GLY A 181 -3.94 -5.62 -26.18
CA GLY A 181 -5.03 -5.55 -25.21
C GLY A 181 -5.01 -4.34 -24.28
N LEU A 182 -4.30 -3.26 -24.65
CA LEU A 182 -4.19 -2.05 -23.83
C LEU A 182 -5.46 -1.20 -23.84
N GLN A 183 -6.22 -1.23 -24.95
CA GLN A 183 -7.42 -0.42 -25.14
C GLN A 183 -8.50 -0.68 -24.09
N ASP A 184 -8.50 -1.88 -23.49
CA ASP A 184 -9.49 -2.29 -22.49
C ASP A 184 -9.11 -1.86 -21.06
N LEU A 185 -7.93 -1.22 -20.89
CA LEU A 185 -7.43 -0.72 -19.61
C LEU A 185 -7.78 0.75 -19.37
N ASP A 186 -8.13 1.50 -20.41
CA ASP A 186 -8.53 2.90 -20.28
C ASP A 186 -10.00 2.96 -19.88
N MET A 187 -10.28 3.45 -18.67
CA MET A 187 -11.63 3.59 -18.14
C MET A 187 -11.77 4.96 -17.49
N THR A 188 -12.94 5.58 -17.62
CA THR A 188 -13.23 6.86 -16.97
C THR A 188 -14.69 6.88 -16.54
N ILE A 189 -14.91 6.64 -15.26
CA ILE A 189 -16.19 6.89 -14.59
C ILE A 189 -15.94 7.92 -13.51
N ASP A 190 -16.66 9.03 -13.58
CA ASP A 190 -16.62 10.08 -12.56
C ASP A 190 -18.01 10.65 -12.34
N ASN A 191 -18.53 10.52 -11.13
CA ASN A 191 -19.87 10.97 -10.75
C ASN A 191 -19.86 11.58 -9.33
N GLU A 192 -21.05 11.95 -8.82
CA GLU A 192 -21.18 12.67 -7.55
C GLU A 192 -20.76 11.84 -6.32
N SER A 193 -20.86 10.51 -6.39
CA SER A 193 -20.57 9.60 -5.29
C SER A 193 -19.14 9.06 -5.32
N GLY A 194 -18.57 8.88 -6.52
CA GLY A 194 -17.23 8.31 -6.66
C GLY A 194 -16.70 8.32 -8.09
N SER A 195 -15.50 7.76 -8.24
CA SER A 195 -14.85 7.60 -9.52
C SER A 195 -13.96 6.36 -9.59
N PHE A 196 -13.79 5.87 -10.82
CA PHE A 196 -12.75 4.93 -11.19
C PHE A 196 -12.17 5.37 -12.54
N ILE A 197 -10.91 5.78 -12.51
CA ILE A 197 -10.19 6.28 -13.68
C ILE A 197 -8.93 5.45 -13.84
N SER A 198 -8.71 4.90 -15.03
CA SER A 198 -7.50 4.15 -15.35
C SER A 198 -6.96 4.53 -16.71
N THR A 199 -5.64 4.48 -16.84
CA THR A 199 -4.92 4.75 -18.08
C THR A 199 -3.80 3.73 -18.26
N ALA A 200 -3.52 3.35 -19.50
CA ALA A 200 -2.40 2.50 -19.88
C ALA A 200 -1.66 3.06 -21.09
N LYS A 201 -0.33 3.18 -21.00
CA LYS A 201 0.51 3.64 -22.11
C LYS A 201 1.81 2.86 -22.21
N LEU A 202 2.30 2.73 -23.44
CA LEU A 202 3.65 2.23 -23.71
C LEU A 202 4.61 3.41 -23.75
N GLU A 203 5.67 3.32 -22.97
CA GLU A 203 6.74 4.32 -22.96
C GLU A 203 8.09 3.59 -22.91
N ASN A 204 8.86 3.70 -24.00
CA ASN A 204 10.06 2.90 -24.24
C ASN A 204 9.74 1.39 -24.16
N ASP A 205 10.51 0.61 -23.40
CA ASP A 205 10.30 -0.83 -23.16
C ASP A 205 9.43 -1.12 -21.93
N ARG A 206 8.57 -0.17 -21.53
CA ARG A 206 7.71 -0.30 -20.36
C ARG A 206 6.25 -0.05 -20.68
N LEU A 207 5.39 -0.82 -20.02
CA LEU A 207 3.97 -0.55 -19.90
C LEU A 207 3.74 0.19 -18.59
N LEU A 208 3.21 1.41 -18.69
CA LEU A 208 2.84 2.25 -17.56
C LEU A 208 1.33 2.24 -17.40
N ILE A 209 0.86 1.94 -16.20
CA ILE A 209 -0.56 1.88 -15.85
C ILE A 209 -0.78 2.75 -14.63
N SER A 210 -1.82 3.57 -14.68
CA SER A 210 -2.33 4.28 -13.51
C SER A 210 -3.79 3.90 -13.30
N SER A 211 -4.18 3.65 -12.06
CA SER A 211 -5.58 3.48 -11.67
C SER A 211 -5.86 4.30 -10.42
N LYS A 212 -6.98 5.00 -10.39
CA LYS A 212 -7.42 5.82 -9.26
C LYS A 212 -8.90 5.58 -8.99
N LYS A 213 -9.18 5.08 -7.79
CA LYS A 213 -10.54 4.86 -7.28
C LYS A 213 -10.81 5.83 -6.14
N ILE A 214 -11.88 6.59 -6.24
CA ILE A 214 -12.25 7.59 -5.23
C ILE A 214 -13.66 7.32 -4.74
N TYR A 215 -13.80 7.18 -3.42
CA TYR A 215 -15.07 7.29 -2.74
C TYR A 215 -15.17 8.70 -2.19
N LYS A 216 -16.05 9.54 -2.77
CA LYS A 216 -16.08 10.99 -2.49
C LYS A 216 -16.87 11.33 -1.23
N ARG A 217 -17.80 10.47 -0.83
CA ARG A 217 -18.76 10.69 0.26
C ARG A 217 -18.76 9.50 1.20
N ASN A 218 -18.99 9.75 2.49
CA ASN A 218 -19.16 8.70 3.49
C ASN A 218 -20.63 8.25 3.66
N PHE A 219 -21.57 9.04 3.14
CA PHE A 219 -22.99 8.77 3.19
C PHE A 219 -23.67 9.23 1.89
N ASP A 220 -24.56 8.38 1.36
CA ASP A 220 -25.46 8.71 0.27
C ASP A 220 -26.82 8.03 0.47
N LYS A 221 -27.87 8.61 -0.09
CA LYS A 221 -29.20 7.97 -0.14
C LYS A 221 -29.19 6.78 -1.08
N LYS A 222 -30.05 5.78 -0.83
CA LYS A 222 -30.12 4.55 -1.64
C LYS A 222 -30.32 4.82 -3.14
N GLU A 223 -30.97 5.93 -3.49
CA GLU A 223 -31.22 6.37 -4.87
C GLU A 223 -29.91 6.68 -5.62
N ALA A 224 -28.82 7.01 -4.93
CA ALA A 224 -27.51 7.24 -5.52
C ALA A 224 -26.76 5.93 -5.83
N TRP A 225 -27.31 4.75 -5.49
CA TRP A 225 -26.64 3.47 -5.73
C TRP A 225 -26.17 3.25 -7.17
N PRO A 226 -26.90 3.65 -8.24
CA PRO A 226 -26.40 3.55 -9.61
C PRO A 226 -25.03 4.22 -9.82
N ASN A 227 -24.74 5.30 -9.09
CA ASN A 227 -23.42 5.95 -9.13
C ASN A 227 -22.32 5.03 -8.62
N TYR A 228 -22.58 4.27 -7.56
CA TYR A 228 -21.63 3.31 -6.99
C TYR A 228 -21.43 2.11 -7.91
N VAL A 229 -22.53 1.55 -8.43
CA VAL A 229 -22.48 0.45 -9.40
C VAL A 229 -21.58 0.81 -10.57
N ALA A 230 -21.71 2.02 -11.14
CA ALA A 230 -20.95 2.45 -12.30
C ALA A 230 -19.41 2.36 -12.10
N PHE A 231 -18.88 2.87 -10.98
CA PHE A 231 -17.44 2.84 -10.75
C PHE A 231 -16.95 1.53 -10.11
N LEU A 232 -17.80 0.83 -9.35
CA LEU A 232 -17.47 -0.47 -8.77
C LEU A 232 -17.36 -1.56 -9.84
N GLU A 233 -18.32 -1.64 -10.76
CA GLU A 233 -18.28 -2.57 -11.89
C GLU A 233 -17.12 -2.28 -12.82
N SER A 234 -16.79 -1.00 -13.06
CA SER A 234 -15.61 -0.63 -13.87
C SER A 234 -14.31 -1.07 -13.20
N ALA A 235 -14.17 -0.83 -11.89
CA ALA A 235 -13.01 -1.30 -11.13
C ALA A 235 -12.91 -2.83 -11.14
N TYR A 236 -14.03 -3.54 -10.95
CA TYR A 236 -14.07 -5.01 -11.00
C TYR A 236 -13.73 -5.53 -12.40
N LYS A 237 -14.28 -4.94 -13.47
CA LYS A 237 -13.91 -5.28 -14.85
C LYS A 237 -12.41 -5.10 -15.07
N PHE A 238 -11.83 -4.00 -14.61
CA PHE A 238 -10.39 -3.77 -14.70
C PHE A 238 -9.59 -4.84 -13.94
N SER A 239 -10.02 -5.25 -12.74
CA SER A 239 -9.30 -6.28 -11.97
C SER A 239 -9.29 -7.65 -12.66
N GLN A 240 -10.21 -7.90 -13.58
CA GLN A 240 -10.24 -9.09 -14.43
C GLN A 240 -9.43 -8.94 -15.73
N SER A 241 -8.92 -7.74 -16.04
CA SER A 241 -8.25 -7.46 -17.31
C SER A 241 -6.93 -8.23 -17.44
N LYS A 242 -6.68 -8.67 -18.66
CA LYS A 242 -5.46 -9.37 -19.07
C LYS A 242 -4.90 -8.71 -20.32
N ILE A 243 -3.59 -8.69 -20.42
CA ILE A 243 -2.87 -8.27 -21.64
C ILE A 243 -2.09 -9.44 -22.21
N VAL A 244 -1.74 -9.35 -23.48
CA VAL A 244 -0.93 -10.36 -24.15
C VAL A 244 0.44 -9.81 -24.47
N PHE A 245 1.49 -10.45 -23.95
CA PHE A 245 2.82 -10.30 -24.48
C PHE A 245 2.94 -11.22 -25.70
N LYS A 246 2.88 -10.63 -26.89
CA LYS A 246 2.98 -11.33 -28.17
C LYS A 246 4.42 -11.37 -28.63
N LYS A 247 4.90 -12.56 -29.00
CA LYS A 247 6.25 -12.69 -29.55
C LYS A 247 6.32 -12.01 -30.91
N LYS A 248 7.31 -11.12 -31.10
CA LYS A 248 7.61 -10.49 -32.39
C LYS A 248 8.06 -11.54 -33.41
#